data_AF-Q22E35-F1
#
_entry.id   AF-Q22E35-F1
#
_cell.length_a   1.000
_cell.length_b   1.000
_cell.length_c   1.000
_cell.angle_alpha   90.00
_cell.angle_beta   90.00
_cell.angle_gamma   90.00
#
_symmetry.space_group_name_H-M   'P 1'
#
loop_
_entity.id
_entity.type
_entity.pdbx_description
1 polymer ?
#
loop_
_entity_poly.entity_id
_entity_poly.type
_entity_poly.pdbx_seq_one_letter_code
_entity_poly.pdbx_strand_id
1 'polypeptide(L)'
;MICNQKDIEFNQANLGEYQLAYQATATTFSLKNLPPHFQVNVRIDYYLIMTWDNESLSVYGGSQKKLFYRIQYDYGNSSIKLQRLCYGDQYINYFYRTEYTLDDANSDFSISFQTNCKLFQINGCESTSNESFAIGQVQVFVNECHFSCLSCSGPLQNQCKLCYNNINPTNGICPQCQGANNIFDNGTCVSKCPSGKVNKNQVCVLQDQFCQSFQQNGYSCQQCLPNYYLWNGKCMTVCPLFYGNTNNICQDQIRSLPSNFLTKTTIFLLIQINLKQMDLLHLKDYKNLDFHPFIFNSQDFLQ
;
A
#
# COMPACT_ATOMS: atom_id res chain seq x y z
N MET A 1 -24.91 10.88 -6.04
CA MET A 1 -24.17 11.64 -5.02
C MET A 1 -22.85 10.91 -4.85
N ILE A 2 -21.78 11.41 -5.47
CA ILE A 2 -20.48 10.71 -5.57
C ILE A 2 -19.49 11.54 -4.78
N CYS A 3 -18.95 10.97 -3.71
CA CYS A 3 -17.89 11.59 -2.92
C CYS A 3 -16.57 11.45 -3.69
N ASN A 4 -16.04 12.58 -4.17
CA ASN A 4 -14.65 12.69 -4.57
C ASN A 4 -13.80 12.95 -3.32
N GLN A 5 -13.26 11.90 -2.73
CA GLN A 5 -12.15 12.01 -1.77
C GLN A 5 -10.86 11.65 -2.52
N LYS A 6 -9.87 12.53 -2.40
CA LYS A 6 -8.62 12.48 -3.16
C LYS A 6 -7.57 11.79 -2.32
N ASP A 7 -7.39 10.50 -2.56
CA ASP A 7 -6.43 9.68 -1.86
C ASP A 7 -5.07 9.73 -2.59
N ILE A 8 -4.05 10.29 -1.94
CA ILE A 8 -2.67 10.23 -2.43
C ILE A 8 -2.01 9.01 -1.79
N GLU A 9 -1.68 8.00 -2.62
CA GLU A 9 -1.04 6.77 -2.15
C GLU A 9 0.48 6.97 -2.03
N PHE A 10 1.00 6.80 -0.82
CA PHE A 10 2.43 6.83 -0.52
C PHE A 10 2.93 5.39 -0.37
N ASN A 11 3.59 4.90 -1.43
CA ASN A 11 4.32 3.65 -1.53
C ASN A 11 3.49 2.36 -1.51
N GLN A 12 3.90 1.44 -2.39
CA GLN A 12 3.50 0.04 -2.37
C GLN A 12 4.72 -0.78 -2.03
N ALA A 13 4.61 -1.60 -0.98
CA ALA A 13 5.60 -2.61 -0.68
C ALA A 13 4.93 -3.99 -0.81
N ASN A 14 5.50 -4.85 -1.66
CA ASN A 14 5.26 -6.27 -1.57
C ASN A 14 6.18 -6.77 -0.46
N LEU A 15 5.58 -7.24 0.62
CA LEU A 15 6.30 -7.52 1.85
C LEU A 15 6.74 -9.01 1.88
N GLY A 16 6.21 -9.87 1.01
CA GLY A 16 6.64 -11.26 0.88
C GLY A 16 6.03 -12.18 1.94
N GLU A 17 6.54 -13.41 1.99
CA GLU A 17 6.13 -14.42 2.97
C GLU A 17 6.85 -14.19 4.30
N TYR A 18 6.08 -14.14 5.39
CA TYR A 18 6.65 -13.92 6.73
C TYR A 18 6.46 -15.15 7.59
N GLN A 19 7.58 -15.58 8.16
CA GLN A 19 7.57 -16.62 9.18
C GLN A 19 6.89 -16.10 10.45
N LEU A 20 6.12 -16.97 11.10
CA LEU A 20 5.63 -16.75 12.46
C LEU A 20 6.80 -16.82 13.43
N ALA A 21 7.51 -15.70 13.64
CA ALA A 21 8.48 -15.60 14.71
C ALA A 21 7.81 -15.05 15.98
N TYR A 22 8.09 -15.71 17.12
CA TYR A 22 7.58 -15.43 18.46
C TYR A 22 7.64 -13.95 18.87
N GLN A 23 6.48 -13.31 19.12
CA GLN A 23 6.37 -11.88 19.46
C GLN A 23 7.21 -10.94 18.57
N ALA A 24 7.63 -11.45 17.41
CA ALA A 24 8.46 -10.71 16.50
C ALA A 24 7.51 -9.83 15.72
N THR A 25 7.89 -8.55 15.62
CA THR A 25 7.34 -7.74 14.56
C THR A 25 7.81 -8.36 13.26
N ALA A 26 6.90 -9.07 12.56
CA ALA A 26 7.21 -9.82 11.36
C ALA A 26 7.81 -8.91 10.28
N THR A 27 7.26 -7.70 10.19
CA THR A 27 7.80 -6.61 9.37
C THR A 27 7.29 -5.27 9.88
N THR A 28 8.08 -4.22 9.68
CA THR A 28 7.63 -2.84 9.88
C THR A 28 7.76 -2.08 8.57
N PHE A 29 6.63 -1.65 8.03
CA PHE A 29 6.60 -0.69 6.93
C PHE A 29 6.65 0.71 7.52
N SER A 30 7.61 1.53 7.11
CA SER A 30 7.78 2.89 7.63
C SER A 30 7.76 3.91 6.50
N LEU A 31 6.93 4.93 6.64
CA LEU A 31 6.88 6.13 5.82
C LEU A 31 7.42 7.30 6.64
N LYS A 32 8.19 8.17 5.99
CA LYS A 32 8.73 9.38 6.59
C LYS A 32 8.40 10.58 5.74
N ASN A 33 8.38 11.76 6.36
CA ASN A 33 8.14 13.03 5.68
C ASN A 33 6.79 13.07 4.95
N LEU A 34 5.76 12.47 5.54
CA LEU A 34 4.39 12.63 5.03
C LEU A 34 4.02 14.12 5.04
N PRO A 35 3.30 14.59 4.01
CA PRO A 35 2.80 15.96 3.97
C PRO A 35 1.85 16.21 5.16
N PRO A 36 1.60 17.48 5.54
CA PRO A 36 0.59 17.79 6.54
C PRO A 36 -0.76 17.10 6.24
N HIS A 37 -1.26 16.34 7.20
CA HIS A 37 -2.49 15.55 7.07
C HIS A 37 -3.21 15.46 8.41
N PHE A 38 -4.46 15.01 8.37
CA PHE A 38 -5.26 14.77 9.58
C PHE A 38 -5.62 13.30 9.77
N GLN A 39 -5.42 12.48 8.72
CA GLN A 39 -5.84 11.11 8.70
C GLN A 39 -5.04 10.29 7.68
N VAL A 40 -4.82 9.03 8.00
CA VAL A 40 -4.19 8.03 7.13
C VAL A 40 -5.17 6.87 6.96
N ASN A 41 -5.43 6.48 5.72
CA ASN A 41 -6.15 5.24 5.42
C ASN A 41 -5.14 4.18 4.96
N VAL A 42 -5.25 2.97 5.51
CA VAL A 42 -4.37 1.85 5.21
C VAL A 42 -5.20 0.72 4.66
N ARG A 43 -4.85 0.24 3.47
CA ARG A 43 -5.38 -1.02 2.94
C ARG A 43 -4.33 -2.11 3.00
N ILE A 44 -4.71 -3.28 3.48
CA ILE A 44 -3.82 -4.42 3.65
C ILE A 44 -4.47 -5.67 3.08
N ASP A 45 -3.71 -6.36 2.25
CA ASP A 45 -4.00 -7.69 1.74
C ASP A 45 -3.12 -8.71 2.47
N TYR A 46 -3.74 -9.69 3.11
CA TYR A 46 -3.02 -10.77 3.78
C TYR A 46 -3.59 -12.14 3.42
N TYR A 47 -2.70 -13.13 3.48
CA TYR A 47 -2.98 -14.53 3.21
C TYR A 47 -2.65 -15.34 4.46
N LEU A 48 -3.61 -16.13 4.95
CA LEU A 48 -3.37 -17.12 5.99
C LEU A 48 -3.16 -18.48 5.34
N ILE A 49 -2.09 -19.17 5.71
CA ILE A 49 -1.60 -20.37 5.03
C ILE A 49 -1.64 -21.56 6.01
N MET A 50 -2.06 -22.74 5.50
CA MET A 50 -2.09 -24.04 6.19
C MET A 50 -3.12 -24.30 7.32
N THR A 51 -2.79 -24.45 8.59
CA THR A 51 -3.78 -24.85 9.62
C THR A 51 -3.60 -24.05 10.90
N TRP A 52 -4.02 -22.78 10.85
CA TRP A 52 -4.13 -21.95 12.06
C TRP A 52 -5.25 -22.50 12.95
N ASP A 53 -4.97 -22.86 14.19
CA ASP A 53 -5.85 -23.52 15.15
C ASP A 53 -6.07 -22.70 16.45
N ASN A 54 -6.14 -21.37 16.28
CA ASN A 54 -6.52 -20.29 17.23
C ASN A 54 -5.49 -19.13 17.27
N GLU A 55 -4.65 -19.02 16.25
CA GLU A 55 -3.70 -17.94 16.08
C GLU A 55 -4.42 -16.65 15.67
N SER A 56 -3.75 -15.54 15.96
CA SER A 56 -4.18 -14.22 15.54
C SER A 56 -3.05 -13.41 14.94
N LEU A 57 -3.39 -12.68 13.87
CA LEU A 57 -2.54 -11.66 13.26
C LEU A 57 -3.06 -10.29 13.71
N SER A 58 -2.24 -9.59 14.48
CA SER A 58 -2.49 -8.25 14.98
C SER A 58 -1.73 -7.22 14.15
N VAL A 59 -2.43 -6.15 13.75
CA VAL A 59 -1.87 -5.03 13.00
C VAL A 59 -1.84 -3.80 13.90
N TYR A 60 -0.65 -3.26 14.04
CA TYR A 60 -0.38 -2.05 14.80
C TYR A 60 0.08 -0.97 13.86
N GLY A 61 -0.23 0.28 14.16
CA GLY A 61 0.36 1.39 13.42
C GLY A 61 -0.03 2.75 13.91
N GLY A 62 0.35 3.71 13.07
CA GLY A 62 0.52 5.10 13.48
C GLY A 62 1.77 5.32 14.31
N SER A 63 2.03 6.57 14.68
CA SER A 63 3.20 6.95 15.49
C SER A 63 3.23 6.29 16.87
N GLN A 64 2.05 6.03 17.45
CA GLN A 64 1.90 5.41 18.77
C GLN A 64 1.90 3.88 18.72
N LYS A 65 2.02 3.26 17.53
CA LYS A 65 1.93 1.80 17.34
C LYS A 65 0.69 1.20 18.02
N LYS A 66 -0.47 1.84 17.84
CA LYS A 66 -1.72 1.38 18.44
C LYS A 66 -2.22 0.16 17.68
N LEU A 67 -2.71 -0.85 18.40
CA LEU A 67 -3.46 -1.95 17.81
C LEU A 67 -4.73 -1.38 17.18
N PHE A 68 -4.85 -1.46 15.86
CA PHE A 68 -6.08 -1.06 15.18
C PHE A 68 -6.82 -2.23 14.54
N TYR A 69 -6.17 -3.39 14.40
CA TYR A 69 -6.85 -4.59 13.93
C TYR A 69 -6.26 -5.89 14.46
N ARG A 70 -7.13 -6.89 14.61
CA ARG A 70 -6.76 -8.26 14.90
C ARG A 70 -7.64 -9.22 14.11
N ILE A 71 -7.00 -10.17 13.47
CA ILE A 71 -7.62 -11.32 12.82
C ILE A 71 -7.39 -12.49 13.74
N GLN A 72 -8.42 -13.26 13.99
CA GLN A 72 -8.28 -14.54 14.66
C GLN A 72 -8.92 -15.58 13.74
N TYR A 73 -8.19 -16.64 13.46
CA TYR A 73 -8.64 -17.70 12.58
C TYR A 73 -8.40 -19.05 13.25
N ASP A 74 -9.40 -19.90 13.12
CA ASP A 74 -9.40 -21.25 13.64
C ASP A 74 -9.90 -22.17 12.53
N TYR A 75 -8.99 -22.96 11.98
CA TYR A 75 -9.20 -23.88 10.87
C TYR A 75 -10.19 -24.99 11.23
N GLY A 76 -10.14 -25.47 12.47
CA GLY A 76 -11.03 -26.53 12.96
C GLY A 76 -12.49 -26.09 12.98
N ASN A 77 -12.73 -24.83 13.34
CA ASN A 77 -14.06 -24.23 13.49
C ASN A 77 -14.51 -23.34 12.31
N SER A 78 -13.62 -23.03 11.36
CA SER A 78 -13.95 -22.21 10.19
C SER A 78 -14.83 -22.97 9.19
N SER A 79 -15.85 -22.28 8.67
CA SER A 79 -16.67 -22.76 7.55
C SER A 79 -15.95 -22.72 6.21
N ILE A 80 -14.91 -21.90 6.09
CA ILE A 80 -14.05 -21.77 4.91
C ILE A 80 -12.76 -22.53 5.19
N LYS A 81 -12.55 -23.63 4.48
CA LYS A 81 -11.35 -24.48 4.57
C LYS A 81 -10.53 -24.37 3.28
N LEU A 82 -9.21 -24.56 3.40
CA LEU A 82 -8.17 -24.68 2.35
C LEU A 82 -8.64 -24.38 0.92
N GLN A 83 -8.25 -23.22 0.38
CA GLN A 83 -8.29 -22.96 -1.05
C GLN A 83 -6.93 -23.29 -1.67
N ARG A 84 -6.92 -24.11 -2.72
CA ARG A 84 -5.70 -24.41 -3.46
C ARG A 84 -5.32 -23.19 -4.29
N LEU A 85 -4.23 -22.52 -3.92
CA LEU A 85 -3.63 -21.50 -4.76
C LEU A 85 -2.58 -22.15 -5.67
N CYS A 86 -2.57 -21.75 -6.95
CA CYS A 86 -1.84 -22.45 -8.00
C CYS A 86 -0.34 -22.12 -7.98
N TYR A 87 0.43 -22.74 -7.07
CA TYR A 87 1.88 -22.93 -7.21
C TYR A 87 2.39 -23.99 -6.22
N GLY A 88 3.00 -25.06 -6.73
CA GLY A 88 3.76 -26.02 -5.90
C GLY A 88 3.02 -26.67 -4.73
N ASP A 89 1.73 -26.98 -4.86
CA ASP A 89 0.90 -27.62 -3.82
C ASP A 89 0.73 -26.86 -2.50
N GLN A 90 0.97 -25.55 -2.49
CA GLN A 90 0.70 -24.72 -1.31
C GLN A 90 -0.80 -24.45 -1.14
N TYR A 91 -1.32 -24.66 0.07
CA TYR A 91 -2.71 -24.39 0.42
C TYR A 91 -2.82 -23.07 1.17
N ILE A 92 -3.69 -22.19 0.67
CA ILE A 92 -4.01 -20.94 1.33
C ILE A 92 -5.42 -21.05 1.88
N ASN A 93 -5.57 -20.88 3.19
CA ASN A 93 -6.87 -20.98 3.82
C ASN A 93 -7.77 -19.82 3.46
N TYR A 94 -7.15 -18.64 3.47
CA TYR A 94 -7.92 -17.43 3.59
C TYR A 94 -7.15 -16.25 3.04
N PHE A 95 -7.71 -15.62 2.00
CA PHE A 95 -7.34 -14.29 1.57
C PHE A 95 -8.31 -13.30 2.19
N TYR A 96 -7.78 -12.21 2.70
CA TYR A 96 -8.61 -11.15 3.20
C TYR A 96 -7.98 -9.79 2.97
N ARG A 97 -8.83 -8.86 2.54
CA ARG A 97 -8.49 -7.46 2.30
C ARG A 97 -9.16 -6.62 3.35
N THR A 98 -8.39 -5.73 3.94
CA THR A 98 -8.85 -4.82 4.99
C THR A 98 -8.52 -3.40 4.66
N GLU A 99 -9.35 -2.49 5.14
CA GLU A 99 -9.11 -1.06 5.04
C GLU A 99 -9.39 -0.40 6.39
N TYR A 100 -8.46 0.43 6.84
CA TYR A 100 -8.51 1.08 8.14
C TYR A 100 -8.25 2.56 8.00
N THR A 101 -9.01 3.34 8.74
CA THR A 101 -8.82 4.78 8.82
C THR A 101 -8.28 5.13 10.21
N LEU A 102 -7.15 5.82 10.24
CA LEU A 102 -6.43 6.22 11.44
C LEU A 102 -6.33 7.73 11.50
N ASP A 103 -6.78 8.32 12.61
CA ASP A 103 -6.55 9.73 12.90
C ASP A 103 -5.08 9.91 13.36
N ASP A 104 -4.18 9.94 12.38
CA ASP A 104 -2.76 10.21 12.55
C ASP A 104 -2.42 11.51 11.79
N ALA A 105 -1.67 12.40 12.45
CA ALA A 105 -1.19 13.66 11.90
C ALA A 105 0.34 13.78 11.97
N ASN A 106 1.04 12.69 12.30
CA ASN A 106 2.48 12.66 12.42
C ASN A 106 3.13 12.53 11.04
N SER A 107 4.23 13.25 10.82
CA SER A 107 4.99 13.16 9.56
C SER A 107 5.59 11.79 9.30
N ASP A 108 5.73 10.97 10.35
CA ASP A 108 6.24 9.62 10.28
C ASP A 108 5.12 8.64 10.62
N PHE A 109 4.96 7.63 9.78
CA PHE A 109 3.92 6.63 9.91
C PHE A 109 4.52 5.23 9.80
N SER A 110 4.10 4.32 10.68
CA SER A 110 4.57 2.94 10.64
C SER A 110 3.42 1.96 10.77
N ILE A 111 3.55 0.81 10.11
CA ILE A 111 2.66 -0.34 10.24
C ILE A 111 3.53 -1.53 10.63
N SER A 112 3.12 -2.26 11.66
CA SER A 112 3.78 -3.48 12.10
C SER A 112 2.78 -4.61 12.29
N PHE A 113 3.21 -5.80 11.91
CA PHE A 113 2.43 -7.03 11.98
C PHE A 113 3.00 -7.92 13.06
N GLN A 114 2.15 -8.43 13.95
CA GLN A 114 2.56 -9.34 15.02
C GLN A 114 1.55 -10.46 15.16
N THR A 115 2.03 -11.67 15.44
CA THR A 115 1.17 -12.79 15.74
C THR A 115 1.17 -13.10 17.25
N ASN A 116 0.09 -13.68 17.76
CA ASN A 116 0.03 -14.16 19.16
C ASN A 116 0.83 -15.46 19.39
N CYS A 117 1.56 -15.88 18.37
CA CYS A 117 2.21 -17.16 18.28
C CYS A 117 3.30 -17.36 19.34
N LYS A 118 3.26 -18.49 20.07
CA LYS A 118 4.26 -18.88 21.07
C LYS A 118 4.98 -20.17 20.71
N LEU A 119 6.21 -20.07 20.19
CA LEU A 119 7.06 -21.23 19.92
C LEU A 119 7.32 -22.03 21.21
N PHE A 120 7.25 -23.36 21.13
CA PHE A 120 7.60 -24.32 22.19
C PHE A 120 6.66 -24.41 23.41
N GLN A 121 5.38 -24.04 23.27
CA GLN A 121 4.35 -24.45 24.24
C GLN A 121 3.58 -25.66 23.72
N ILE A 122 3.14 -26.54 24.62
CA ILE A 122 2.18 -27.61 24.31
C ILE A 122 0.87 -26.88 23.99
N ASN A 123 0.39 -26.98 22.73
CA ASN A 123 -0.64 -26.11 22.11
C ASN A 123 -0.17 -24.69 21.72
N GLY A 124 1.12 -24.53 21.41
CA GLY A 124 1.68 -23.34 20.77
C GLY A 124 2.02 -23.61 19.31
N CYS A 125 2.33 -22.56 18.56
CA CYS A 125 2.43 -22.61 17.11
C CYS A 125 3.27 -23.75 16.58
N GLU A 126 2.74 -24.37 15.54
CA GLU A 126 3.40 -25.41 14.81
C GLU A 126 4.49 -24.84 13.89
N SER A 127 5.16 -25.73 13.16
CA SER A 127 6.22 -25.35 12.23
C SER A 127 5.76 -24.29 11.23
N THR A 128 6.69 -23.49 10.70
CA THR A 128 6.40 -22.47 9.67
C THR A 128 5.83 -23.05 8.37
N SER A 129 5.97 -24.36 8.14
CA SER A 129 5.34 -25.08 7.05
C SER A 129 3.87 -25.43 7.29
N ASN A 130 3.35 -25.18 8.50
CA ASN A 130 1.96 -25.50 8.88
C ASN A 130 1.16 -24.31 9.44
N GLU A 131 1.81 -23.26 9.88
CA GLU A 131 1.15 -22.02 10.24
C GLU A 131 2.01 -20.86 9.74
N SER A 132 1.53 -20.14 8.73
CA SER A 132 2.20 -18.94 8.25
C SER A 132 1.21 -17.92 7.69
N PHE A 133 1.69 -16.69 7.50
CA PHE A 133 0.95 -15.68 6.77
C PHE A 133 1.85 -14.95 5.80
N ALA A 134 1.25 -14.42 4.74
CA ALA A 134 1.92 -13.53 3.81
C ALA A 134 1.18 -12.19 3.75
N ILE A 135 1.93 -11.12 3.56
CA ILE A 135 1.36 -9.80 3.27
C ILE A 135 1.55 -9.54 1.78
N GLY A 136 0.45 -9.55 1.04
CA GLY A 136 0.48 -9.32 -0.41
C GLY A 136 0.77 -7.88 -0.75
N GLN A 137 0.01 -6.96 -0.16
CA GLN A 137 0.09 -5.54 -0.44
C GLN A 137 -0.27 -4.73 0.80
N VAL A 138 0.47 -3.64 0.98
CA VAL A 138 0.10 -2.56 1.88
C VAL A 138 0.00 -1.29 1.04
N GLN A 139 -1.15 -0.63 1.09
CA GLN A 139 -1.40 0.67 0.49
C GLN A 139 -1.67 1.68 1.60
N VAL A 140 -1.04 2.85 1.53
CA VAL A 140 -1.26 3.93 2.49
C VAL A 140 -1.72 5.17 1.75
N PHE A 141 -2.91 5.64 2.08
CA PHE A 141 -3.55 6.83 1.56
C PHE A 141 -3.51 7.94 2.61
N VAL A 142 -3.02 9.11 2.23
CA VAL A 142 -2.89 10.25 3.14
C VAL A 142 -3.96 11.28 2.84
N ASN A 143 -4.83 11.55 3.82
CA ASN A 143 -5.82 12.61 3.75
C ASN A 143 -5.18 13.93 4.21
N GLU A 144 -4.60 14.64 3.23
CA GLU A 144 -3.85 15.86 3.44
C GLU A 144 -4.70 17.01 3.98
N CYS A 145 -4.03 17.91 4.72
CA CYS A 145 -4.59 19.19 5.09
C CYS A 145 -4.76 20.10 3.88
N HIS A 146 -5.57 21.15 4.03
CA HIS A 146 -5.49 22.27 3.11
C HIS A 146 -4.05 22.79 3.03
N PHE A 147 -3.57 23.13 1.83
CA PHE A 147 -2.15 23.44 1.57
C PHE A 147 -1.58 24.57 2.45
N SER A 148 -2.42 25.45 2.98
CA SER A 148 -2.00 26.55 3.85
C SER A 148 -1.82 26.15 5.32
N CYS A 149 -2.29 24.95 5.72
CA CYS A 149 -2.16 24.46 7.08
C CYS A 149 -0.87 23.64 7.27
N LEU A 150 -0.23 23.80 8.42
CA LEU A 150 0.78 22.89 8.94
C LEU A 150 0.13 21.72 9.71
N SER A 151 -1.02 21.93 10.33
CA SER A 151 -1.87 20.87 10.90
C SER A 151 -3.35 21.25 10.80
N CYS A 152 -4.24 20.26 10.78
CA CYS A 152 -5.68 20.47 10.55
C CYS A 152 -6.55 19.43 11.26
N SER A 153 -7.87 19.66 11.29
CA SER A 153 -8.89 18.64 11.63
C SER A 153 -9.59 18.05 10.40
N GLY A 154 -9.27 18.54 9.22
CA GLY A 154 -9.91 18.13 7.97
C GLY A 154 -9.33 18.86 6.76
N PRO A 155 -9.85 18.59 5.55
CA PRO A 155 -9.26 19.04 4.31
C PRO A 155 -9.61 20.49 3.95
N LEU A 156 -10.60 21.09 4.63
CA LEU A 156 -11.10 22.42 4.27
C LEU A 156 -10.20 23.53 4.81
N GLN A 157 -10.17 24.66 4.10
CA GLN A 157 -9.35 25.82 4.45
C GLN A 157 -9.62 26.38 5.85
N ASN A 158 -10.86 26.26 6.35
CA ASN A 158 -11.28 26.72 7.67
C ASN A 158 -11.12 25.67 8.77
N GLN A 159 -10.43 24.56 8.48
CA GLN A 159 -10.14 23.47 9.43
C GLN A 159 -8.66 23.43 9.83
N CYS A 160 -7.88 24.48 9.56
CA CYS A 160 -6.51 24.56 10.04
C CYS A 160 -6.50 24.68 11.58
N LYS A 161 -5.61 23.90 12.22
CA LYS A 161 -5.27 24.03 13.64
C LYS A 161 -4.00 24.85 13.83
N LEU A 162 -3.05 24.74 12.90
CA LEU A 162 -1.80 25.48 12.90
C LEU A 162 -1.40 25.82 11.47
N CYS A 163 -0.89 27.02 11.26
CA CYS A 163 -0.33 27.46 10.00
C CYS A 163 1.19 27.29 10.00
N TYR A 164 1.79 27.35 8.81
CA TYR A 164 3.25 27.43 8.71
C TYR A 164 3.79 28.67 9.46
N ASN A 165 5.07 28.60 9.83
CA ASN A 165 5.74 29.57 10.72
C ASN A 165 5.09 29.67 12.12
N ASN A 166 4.39 28.61 12.55
CA ASN A 166 3.73 28.52 13.85
C ASN A 166 2.70 29.63 14.10
N ILE A 167 2.02 30.10 13.04
CA ILE A 167 0.98 31.12 13.15
C ILE A 167 -0.35 30.45 13.52
N ASN A 168 -1.07 31.02 14.49
CA ASN A 168 -2.42 30.57 14.82
C ASN A 168 -3.42 31.06 13.76
N PRO A 169 -4.27 30.16 13.22
CA PRO A 169 -5.27 30.55 12.23
C PRO A 169 -6.39 31.40 12.83
N THR A 170 -6.94 32.33 12.05
CA THR A 170 -8.13 33.11 12.43
C THR A 170 -9.37 32.41 11.88
N ASN A 171 -10.30 32.00 12.76
CA ASN A 171 -11.47 31.18 12.38
C ASN A 171 -11.09 29.92 11.57
N GLY A 172 -9.98 29.30 11.93
CA GLY A 172 -9.46 28.10 11.25
C GLY A 172 -8.83 28.37 9.89
N ILE A 173 -8.68 29.64 9.46
CA ILE A 173 -8.08 30.04 8.18
C ILE A 173 -6.67 30.60 8.40
N CYS A 174 -5.70 30.08 7.66
CA CYS A 174 -4.34 30.59 7.64
C CYS A 174 -4.18 31.83 6.76
N PRO A 175 -3.30 32.79 7.14
CA PRO A 175 -2.98 33.94 6.29
C PRO A 175 -2.59 33.51 4.88
N GLN A 176 -3.16 34.18 3.89
CA GLN A 176 -2.83 33.96 2.48
C GLN A 176 -1.85 35.03 2.01
N CYS A 177 -1.11 34.71 0.95
CA CYS A 177 -0.25 35.66 0.29
C CYS A 177 -1.06 36.83 -0.28
N GLN A 178 -0.68 38.05 0.09
CA GLN A 178 -1.36 39.27 -0.37
C GLN A 178 -0.81 39.70 -1.73
N GLY A 179 -1.69 40.03 -2.68
CA GLY A 179 -1.30 40.54 -4.00
C GLY A 179 -1.18 39.46 -5.08
N ALA A 180 -1.55 39.83 -6.32
CA ALA A 180 -1.72 38.89 -7.43
C ALA A 180 -0.43 38.12 -7.85
N ASN A 181 0.74 38.63 -7.47
CA ASN A 181 2.04 38.05 -7.84
C ASN A 181 2.66 37.18 -6.76
N ASN A 182 2.06 37.09 -5.57
CA ASN A 182 2.60 36.30 -4.48
C ASN A 182 1.94 34.91 -4.46
N ILE A 183 2.78 33.88 -4.46
CA ILE A 183 2.42 32.48 -4.57
C ILE A 183 2.82 31.80 -3.25
N PHE A 184 1.91 31.08 -2.64
CA PHE A 184 2.17 30.36 -1.40
C PHE A 184 3.03 29.12 -1.66
N ASP A 185 4.14 29.00 -0.95
CA ASP A 185 5.00 27.82 -0.96
C ASP A 185 5.47 27.51 0.47
N ASN A 186 4.96 26.42 1.04
CA ASN A 186 5.36 25.88 2.35
C ASN A 186 5.51 26.96 3.46
N GLY A 187 4.55 27.88 3.53
CA GLY A 187 4.55 28.95 4.55
C GLY A 187 5.23 30.26 4.16
N THR A 188 5.77 30.33 2.95
CA THR A 188 6.38 31.57 2.42
C THR A 188 5.62 32.05 1.20
N CYS A 189 5.67 33.35 0.96
CA CYS A 189 5.14 33.96 -0.26
C CYS A 189 6.29 34.21 -1.22
N VAL A 190 6.27 33.54 -2.36
CA VAL A 190 7.28 33.64 -3.40
C VAL A 190 6.69 34.28 -4.66
N SER A 191 7.50 35.00 -5.43
CA SER A 191 7.07 35.57 -6.72
C SER A 191 7.09 34.54 -7.86
N LYS A 192 7.76 33.40 -7.64
CA LYS A 192 7.88 32.28 -8.58
C LYS A 192 8.06 30.98 -7.80
N CYS A 193 7.43 29.90 -8.27
CA CYS A 193 7.62 28.60 -7.63
C CYS A 193 9.06 28.08 -7.79
N PRO A 194 9.58 27.38 -6.76
CA PRO A 194 10.85 26.69 -6.85
C PRO A 194 10.89 25.69 -8.00
N SER A 195 12.10 25.27 -8.38
CA SER A 195 12.30 24.22 -9.37
C SER A 195 11.51 22.95 -9.02
N GLY A 196 10.87 22.33 -10.01
CA GLY A 196 10.01 21.15 -9.81
C GLY A 196 8.61 21.46 -9.26
N LYS A 197 8.27 22.74 -9.05
CA LYS A 197 6.90 23.17 -8.69
C LYS A 197 6.32 24.12 -9.72
N VAL A 198 5.01 24.10 -9.85
CA VAL A 198 4.24 25.02 -10.73
C VAL A 198 3.23 25.81 -9.92
N ASN A 199 3.01 27.07 -10.32
CA ASN A 199 1.97 27.92 -9.72
C ASN A 199 0.60 27.42 -10.17
N LYS A 200 -0.23 27.03 -9.21
CA LYS A 200 -1.65 26.69 -9.40
C LYS A 200 -2.46 27.50 -8.40
N ASN A 201 -3.26 28.43 -8.88
CA ASN A 201 -4.14 29.26 -8.05
C ASN A 201 -3.42 29.92 -6.86
N GLN A 202 -2.24 30.51 -7.10
CA GLN A 202 -1.39 31.15 -6.08
C GLN A 202 -0.81 30.18 -5.05
N VAL A 203 -0.62 28.91 -5.42
CA VAL A 203 0.05 27.90 -4.61
C VAL A 203 1.09 27.16 -5.45
N CYS A 204 2.26 26.91 -4.88
CA CYS A 204 3.27 26.08 -5.49
C CYS A 204 2.99 24.61 -5.21
N VAL A 205 2.64 23.87 -6.25
CA VAL A 205 2.40 22.43 -6.19
C VAL A 205 3.52 21.70 -6.91
N LEU A 206 3.85 20.49 -6.46
CA LEU A 206 4.80 19.64 -7.18
C LEU A 206 4.27 19.38 -8.60
N GLN A 207 5.11 19.63 -9.58
CA GLN A 207 4.81 19.28 -10.96
C GLN A 207 4.98 17.77 -11.10
N ASP A 208 3.89 17.08 -11.45
CA ASP A 208 4.02 15.73 -11.98
C ASP A 208 4.72 15.82 -13.34
N GLN A 209 6.01 15.53 -13.35
CA GLN A 209 6.89 15.58 -14.52
C GLN A 209 6.44 14.65 -15.65
N PHE A 210 5.59 13.68 -15.34
CA PHE A 210 5.06 12.72 -16.30
C PHE A 210 3.63 13.04 -16.75
N CYS A 211 3.06 14.15 -16.26
CA CYS A 211 1.73 14.59 -16.64
C CYS A 211 1.74 15.45 -17.90
N GLN A 212 0.99 15.03 -18.92
CA GLN A 212 0.79 15.77 -20.17
C GLN A 212 -0.26 16.88 -20.02
N SER A 213 -1.38 16.58 -19.36
CA SER A 213 -2.46 17.55 -19.12
C SER A 213 -3.08 17.36 -17.74
N PHE A 214 -3.47 18.46 -17.09
CA PHE A 214 -4.05 18.45 -15.75
C PHE A 214 -5.57 18.69 -15.82
N GLN A 215 -6.30 18.12 -14.87
CA GLN A 215 -7.72 18.41 -14.67
C GLN A 215 -7.94 19.89 -14.30
N GLN A 216 -9.20 20.36 -14.36
CA GLN A 216 -9.57 21.75 -14.01
C GLN A 216 -9.17 22.15 -12.59
N ASN A 217 -9.12 21.20 -11.65
CA ASN A 217 -8.64 21.46 -10.29
C ASN A 217 -7.14 21.81 -10.25
N GLY A 218 -6.37 21.51 -11.29
CA GLY A 218 -4.95 21.83 -11.42
C GLY A 218 -4.01 20.94 -10.62
N TYR A 219 -4.54 20.03 -9.79
CA TYR A 219 -3.74 19.17 -8.90
C TYR A 219 -3.69 17.71 -9.33
N SER A 220 -4.65 17.27 -10.15
CA SER A 220 -4.72 15.90 -10.65
C SER A 220 -4.36 15.88 -12.11
N CYS A 221 -3.49 14.96 -12.51
CA CYS A 221 -3.27 14.68 -13.90
C CYS A 221 -4.54 14.12 -14.54
N GLN A 222 -4.86 14.60 -15.74
CA GLN A 222 -5.92 14.09 -16.59
C GLN A 222 -5.36 13.13 -17.63
N GLN A 223 -4.16 13.40 -18.15
CA GLN A 223 -3.51 12.57 -19.16
C GLN A 223 -2.01 12.55 -18.93
N CYS A 224 -1.43 11.35 -18.93
CA CYS A 224 0.01 11.16 -18.79
C CYS A 224 0.75 11.28 -20.13
N LEU A 225 2.05 11.58 -20.06
CA LEU A 225 2.95 11.47 -21.20
C LEU A 225 2.92 10.03 -21.77
N PRO A 226 3.29 9.83 -23.04
CA PRO A 226 3.38 8.49 -23.63
C PRO A 226 4.25 7.55 -22.77
N ASN A 227 3.81 6.29 -22.63
CA ASN A 227 4.41 5.24 -21.79
C ASN A 227 4.25 5.41 -20.26
N TYR A 228 3.43 6.35 -19.82
CA TYR A 228 3.04 6.49 -18.42
C TYR A 228 1.55 6.21 -18.26
N TYR A 229 1.17 5.76 -17.06
CA TYR A 229 -0.17 5.34 -16.73
C TYR A 229 -0.79 6.27 -15.69
N LEU A 230 -2.02 6.69 -15.94
CA LEU A 230 -2.80 7.53 -15.04
C LEU A 230 -3.35 6.69 -13.90
N TRP A 231 -3.08 7.12 -12.68
CA TRP A 231 -3.56 6.48 -11.48
C TRP A 231 -3.75 7.49 -10.36
N ASN A 232 -4.98 7.57 -9.84
CA ASN A 232 -5.38 8.52 -8.78
C ASN A 232 -4.91 9.97 -9.04
N GLY A 233 -4.95 10.41 -10.30
CA GLY A 233 -4.53 11.76 -10.68
C GLY A 233 -3.02 11.98 -10.70
N LYS A 234 -2.21 10.91 -10.71
CA LYS A 234 -0.75 10.94 -10.92
C LYS A 234 -0.36 10.03 -12.07
N CYS A 235 0.81 10.28 -12.63
CA CYS A 235 1.39 9.49 -13.69
C CYS A 235 2.53 8.62 -13.17
N MET A 236 2.47 7.34 -13.51
CA MET A 236 3.44 6.34 -13.07
C MET A 236 3.94 5.48 -14.22
N THR A 237 5.15 4.95 -14.08
CA THR A 237 5.83 4.14 -15.12
C THR A 237 5.30 2.72 -15.21
N VAL A 238 4.64 2.22 -14.16
CA VAL A 238 4.03 0.88 -14.08
C VAL A 238 2.77 0.99 -13.24
N CYS A 239 1.69 0.32 -13.62
CA CYS A 239 0.51 0.26 -12.76
C CYS A 239 0.80 -0.49 -11.45
N PRO A 240 0.14 -0.11 -10.36
CA PRO A 240 0.19 -0.86 -9.12
C PRO A 240 -0.06 -2.36 -9.29
N LEU A 241 0.43 -3.14 -8.33
CA LEU A 241 0.01 -4.54 -8.20
C LEU A 241 -1.53 -4.60 -8.14
N PHE A 242 -2.11 -5.53 -8.90
CA PHE A 242 -3.56 -5.75 -9.06
C PHE A 242 -4.34 -4.69 -9.84
N TYR A 243 -3.65 -3.71 -10.44
CA TYR A 243 -4.26 -2.77 -11.37
C TYR A 243 -3.84 -3.13 -12.79
N GLY A 244 -4.82 -3.28 -13.66
CA GLY A 244 -4.63 -3.50 -15.09
C GLY A 244 -4.49 -2.17 -15.81
N ASN A 245 -3.63 -2.13 -16.82
CA ASN A 245 -3.62 -1.00 -17.75
C ASN A 245 -4.77 -1.15 -18.74
N THR A 246 -5.74 -0.25 -18.65
CA THR A 246 -6.79 -0.08 -19.66
C THR A 246 -6.70 1.34 -20.19
N ASN A 247 -6.31 1.50 -21.47
CA ASN A 247 -6.22 2.81 -22.14
C ASN A 247 -5.32 3.82 -21.38
N ASN A 248 -4.16 3.38 -20.90
CA ASN A 248 -3.22 4.16 -20.09
C ASN A 248 -3.77 4.63 -18.74
N ILE A 249 -4.79 3.94 -18.20
CA ILE A 249 -5.34 4.18 -16.87
C ILE A 249 -5.18 2.89 -16.06
N CYS A 250 -4.63 3.01 -14.86
CA CYS A 250 -4.54 1.90 -13.93
C CYS A 250 -5.91 1.67 -13.27
N GLN A 251 -6.56 0.57 -13.64
CA GLN A 251 -7.88 0.18 -13.14
C GLN A 251 -7.77 -1.01 -12.20
N ASP A 252 -8.40 -0.89 -11.03
CA ASP A 252 -8.45 -1.94 -10.01
C ASP A 252 -9.16 -3.18 -10.58
N GLN A 253 -8.40 -4.26 -10.78
CA GLN A 253 -8.93 -5.51 -11.34
C GLN A 253 -9.63 -6.36 -10.27
N ILE A 254 -9.42 -6.08 -8.98
CA ILE A 254 -9.98 -6.86 -7.88
C ILE A 254 -11.39 -6.40 -7.55
N ARG A 255 -11.68 -5.09 -7.61
CA ARG A 255 -13.05 -4.59 -7.37
C ARG A 255 -14.07 -5.03 -8.42
N SER A 256 -13.63 -5.44 -9.60
CA SER A 256 -14.48 -6.06 -10.63
C SER A 256 -14.69 -7.57 -10.43
N LEU A 257 -13.97 -8.20 -9.49
CA LEU A 257 -14.17 -9.60 -9.16
C LEU A 257 -15.34 -9.72 -8.17
N PRO A 258 -16.33 -10.59 -8.43
CA PRO A 258 -17.30 -10.97 -7.42
C PRO A 258 -16.58 -11.40 -6.13
N SER A 259 -17.18 -11.17 -4.97
CA SER A 259 -16.65 -11.54 -3.64
C SER A 259 -16.29 -13.03 -3.48
N ASN A 260 -16.60 -13.85 -4.49
CA ASN A 260 -16.40 -15.30 -4.52
C ASN A 260 -15.33 -15.72 -5.56
N PHE A 261 -14.65 -14.77 -6.22
CA PHE A 261 -13.86 -15.00 -7.43
C PHE A 261 -12.35 -15.05 -7.16
N LEU A 262 -11.92 -15.95 -6.27
CA LEU A 262 -10.57 -16.48 -6.30
C LEU A 262 -10.59 -17.82 -7.02
N THR A 263 -10.84 -17.80 -8.34
CA THR A 263 -10.59 -18.99 -9.17
C THR A 263 -9.66 -18.67 -10.34
N LYS A 264 -8.50 -19.33 -10.28
CA LYS A 264 -7.61 -19.82 -11.34
C LYS A 264 -6.81 -18.84 -12.22
N THR A 265 -7.29 -17.66 -12.61
CA THR A 265 -6.64 -16.94 -13.73
C THR A 265 -5.72 -15.77 -13.32
N THR A 266 -5.85 -15.22 -12.12
CA THR A 266 -5.13 -13.99 -11.72
C THR A 266 -3.76 -14.26 -11.07
N ILE A 267 -3.47 -15.48 -10.62
CA ILE A 267 -2.21 -15.84 -9.96
C ILE A 267 -1.08 -16.18 -10.93
N PHE A 268 -1.40 -16.54 -12.18
CA PHE A 268 -0.38 -16.85 -13.19
C PHE A 268 0.58 -15.67 -13.47
N LEU A 269 0.13 -14.43 -13.26
CA LEU A 269 0.95 -13.23 -13.41
C LEU A 269 1.81 -12.91 -12.17
N LEU A 270 1.36 -13.32 -10.98
CA LEU A 270 1.95 -12.95 -9.68
C LEU A 270 3.33 -13.59 -9.43
N ILE A 271 3.58 -14.77 -9.97
CA ILE A 271 4.81 -15.54 -9.67
C ILE A 271 5.90 -15.34 -10.74
N GLN A 272 5.54 -15.13 -12.00
CA GLN A 272 6.53 -14.83 -13.05
C GLN A 272 7.26 -13.49 -12.84
N ILE A 273 6.62 -12.50 -12.21
CA ILE A 273 7.24 -11.19 -11.95
C ILE A 273 8.23 -11.27 -10.78
N ASN A 274 7.88 -11.96 -9.69
CA ASN A 274 8.74 -12.07 -8.51
C ASN A 274 9.96 -13.01 -8.75
N LEU A 275 9.81 -14.12 -9.48
CA LEU A 275 10.93 -15.02 -9.75
C LEU A 275 11.98 -14.39 -10.68
N LYS A 276 11.56 -13.63 -11.69
CA LYS A 276 12.51 -12.91 -12.57
C LYS A 276 13.30 -11.81 -11.85
N GLN A 277 12.73 -11.19 -10.82
CA GLN A 277 13.44 -10.19 -10.00
C GLN A 277 14.40 -10.84 -9.00
N MET A 278 14.09 -12.05 -8.51
CA MET A 278 14.96 -12.80 -7.60
C MET A 278 16.16 -13.45 -8.30
N ASP A 279 16.00 -13.96 -9.53
CA ASP A 279 17.11 -14.56 -10.30
C ASP A 279 18.22 -13.53 -10.63
N LEU A 280 17.88 -12.24 -10.70
CA LEU A 280 18.85 -11.15 -10.94
C LEU A 280 19.65 -10.74 -9.71
N LEU A 281 19.24 -11.13 -8.49
CA LEU A 281 19.88 -10.73 -7.23
C LEU A 281 20.84 -11.79 -6.65
N HIS A 282 20.88 -13.02 -7.18
CA HIS A 282 21.70 -14.10 -6.60
C HIS A 282 22.69 -14.81 -7.53
N LEU A 283 22.89 -14.38 -8.78
CA LEU A 283 23.93 -14.93 -9.65
C LEU A 283 25.26 -14.16 -9.53
N LYS A 284 25.99 -14.34 -8.43
CA LYS A 284 27.45 -14.11 -8.43
C LYS A 284 28.32 -15.16 -7.75
N ASP A 285 27.82 -16.01 -6.85
CA ASP A 285 28.70 -16.91 -6.11
C ASP A 285 28.13 -18.32 -5.93
N TYR A 286 28.02 -19.10 -7.01
CA TYR A 286 28.04 -20.57 -6.93
C TYR A 286 28.62 -21.14 -8.23
N LYS A 287 29.96 -21.27 -8.27
CA LYS A 287 30.63 -22.24 -9.14
C LYS A 287 30.64 -23.59 -8.42
N ASN A 288 30.28 -24.64 -9.16
CA ASN A 288 30.37 -26.06 -8.81
C ASN A 288 29.20 -26.64 -8.02
N LEU A 289 28.09 -26.91 -8.72
CA LEU A 289 27.27 -28.10 -8.47
C LEU A 289 26.90 -28.70 -9.84
N ASP A 290 27.44 -29.87 -10.14
CA ASP A 290 27.08 -30.69 -11.30
C ASP A 290 25.65 -31.21 -11.15
N PHE A 291 24.77 -30.85 -12.09
CA PHE A 291 23.46 -31.46 -12.22
C PHE A 291 23.44 -32.40 -13.42
N HIS A 292 23.23 -33.69 -13.16
CA HIS A 292 22.84 -34.66 -14.18
C HIS A 292 21.39 -34.39 -14.63
N PRO A 293 21.10 -34.32 -15.94
CA PRO A 293 19.74 -34.13 -16.42
C PRO A 293 18.94 -35.44 -16.33
N PHE A 294 17.85 -35.42 -15.57
CA PHE A 294 16.78 -36.41 -15.70
C PHE A 294 15.91 -36.05 -16.91
N ILE A 295 15.90 -36.92 -17.91
CA ILE A 295 14.98 -36.87 -19.05
C ILE A 295 13.72 -37.65 -18.65
N PHE A 296 12.57 -36.97 -18.54
CA PHE A 296 11.28 -37.64 -18.46
C PHE A 296 10.66 -37.77 -19.86
N ASN A 297 10.38 -39.02 -20.24
CA ASN A 297 9.66 -39.38 -21.46
C ASN A 297 8.15 -39.13 -21.27
N SER A 298 7.53 -38.51 -22.25
CA SER A 298 6.10 -38.19 -22.29
C SER A 298 5.29 -39.33 -22.88
N GLN A 299 4.99 -40.37 -22.11
CA GLN A 299 3.85 -41.25 -22.35
C GLN A 299 3.41 -41.83 -21.01
N ASP A 300 2.34 -41.26 -20.44
CA ASP A 300 1.39 -41.94 -19.55
C ASP A 300 0.36 -40.91 -19.06
N PHE A 301 -0.60 -40.60 -19.93
CA PHE A 301 -1.87 -39.97 -19.56
C PHE A 301 -2.96 -40.45 -20.52
N LEU A 302 -3.35 -41.72 -20.41
CA LEU A 302 -4.66 -42.21 -20.80
C LEU A 302 -4.99 -43.47 -19.98
N GLN A 303 -5.60 -43.28 -18.81
CA GLN A 303 -6.80 -43.99 -18.34
C GLN A 303 -7.33 -43.34 -17.05
#